data_AF-A0AAW5SAF1-F1
#
_entry.id   AF-A0AAW5SAF1-F1
#
_cell.length_a   1.000
_cell.length_b   1.000
_cell.length_c   1.000
_cell.angle_alpha   90.00
_cell.angle_beta   90.00
_cell.angle_gamma   90.00
#
_symmetry.space_group_name_H-M   'P 1'
#
loop_
_entity.id
_entity.type
_entity.pdbx_description
1 polymer ?
#
loop_
_entity_poly.entity_id
_entity_poly.type
_entity_poly.pdbx_seq_one_letter_code
_entity_poly.pdbx_strand_id
1 'polypeptide(L)'
;MFFYIEDDVPVFVEDLTLEQARYLLARTEVELPLAYNWAHRQALKLDVYELQGQIAWLESERAAQVTVEAAEDHAHDLYVDYVIGA
;
A
#
# COMPACT_ATOMS: atom_id res chain seq x y z
N MET A 1 -13.45 -3.81 3.64
CA MET A 1 -13.58 -2.96 4.86
C MET A 1 -13.41 -1.49 4.45
N PHE A 2 -13.78 -0.49 5.26
CA PHE A 2 -13.56 0.92 4.90
C PHE A 2 -13.06 1.74 6.09
N PHE A 3 -12.34 2.83 5.81
CA PHE A 3 -11.78 3.75 6.80
C PHE A 3 -12.17 5.20 6.51
N TYR A 4 -12.26 5.98 7.58
CA TYR A 4 -12.36 7.43 7.51
C TYR A 4 -10.97 8.07 7.66
N ILE A 5 -10.65 8.94 6.71
CA ILE A 5 -9.46 9.78 6.70
C ILE A 5 -9.96 11.22 6.90
N GLU A 6 -9.50 11.89 7.96
CA GLU A 6 -9.84 13.30 8.25
C GLU A 6 -11.35 13.62 8.24
N ASP A 7 -12.19 12.68 8.69
CA ASP A 7 -13.65 12.80 8.74
C ASP A 7 -14.34 13.05 7.38
N ASP A 8 -13.70 12.65 6.28
CA ASP A 8 -14.21 12.76 4.92
C ASP A 8 -15.05 11.52 4.50
N VAL A 9 -15.20 11.29 3.20
CA VAL A 9 -15.88 10.12 2.62
C VAL A 9 -15.16 8.81 3.03
N PRO A 10 -15.91 7.74 3.36
CA PRO A 10 -15.31 6.45 3.65
C PRO A 10 -14.57 5.90 2.42
N VAL A 11 -13.32 5.47 2.63
CA VAL A 11 -12.48 4.88 1.58
C VAL A 11 -12.34 3.38 1.85
N PHE A 12 -12.55 2.56 0.83
CA PHE A 12 -12.32 1.12 0.94
C PHE A 12 -10.82 0.81 1.09
N VAL A 13 -10.48 -0.24 1.84
CA VAL A 13 -9.07 -0.61 2.10
C VAL A 13 -8.30 -0.81 0.80
N GLU A 14 -8.97 -1.43 -0.16
CA GLU A 14 -8.44 -1.78 -1.48
C GLU A 14 -8.08 -0.54 -2.31
N ASP A 15 -8.76 0.58 -2.05
CA ASP A 15 -8.58 1.86 -2.75
C ASP A 15 -7.56 2.79 -2.05
N LEU A 16 -6.99 2.38 -0.92
CA LEU A 16 -6.02 3.17 -0.19
C LEU A 16 -4.70 3.30 -0.95
N THR A 17 -4.12 4.49 -0.94
CA THR A 17 -2.72 4.66 -1.32
C THR A 17 -1.79 4.11 -0.23
N LEU A 18 -0.53 3.86 -0.58
CA LEU A 18 0.47 3.34 0.37
C LEU A 18 0.68 4.28 1.57
N GLU A 19 0.64 5.59 1.33
CA GLU A 19 0.78 6.59 2.39
C GLU A 19 -0.42 6.59 3.33
N GLN A 20 -1.64 6.53 2.77
CA GLN A 20 -2.87 6.47 3.56
C GLN A 20 -2.94 5.18 4.40
N ALA A 21 -2.59 4.03 3.83
CA ALA A 21 -2.57 2.76 4.54
C ALA A 21 -1.57 2.77 5.71
N ARG A 22 -0.37 3.35 5.51
CA ARG A 22 0.64 3.51 6.57
C ARG A 22 0.19 4.48 7.67
N TYR A 23 -0.42 5.60 7.29
CA TYR A 23 -0.97 6.57 8.23
C TYR A 23 -2.05 5.92 9.11
N LEU A 24 -3.01 5.22 8.48
CA LEU A 24 -4.08 4.51 9.19
C LEU A 24 -3.52 3.42 10.09
N LEU A 25 -2.53 2.64 9.64
CA LEU A 25 -1.90 1.61 10.47
C LEU A 25 -1.30 2.21 11.73
N ALA A 26 -0.51 3.28 11.61
CA ALA A 26 0.10 3.95 12.75
C ALA A 26 -0.97 4.50 13.72
N ARG A 27 -2.05 5.08 13.19
CA ARG A 27 -3.19 5.56 14.00
C ARG A 27 -3.85 4.41 14.77
N THR A 28 -4.20 3.32 14.09
CA THR A 28 -4.87 2.16 14.67
C THR A 28 -3.99 1.46 15.72
N GLU A 29 -2.68 1.39 15.50
CA GLU A 29 -1.73 0.85 16.49
C GLU A 29 -1.68 1.70 17.77
N VAL A 30 -1.79 3.04 17.66
CA VAL A 30 -1.90 3.96 18.80
C VAL A 30 -3.24 3.82 19.52
N GLU A 31 -4.33 3.55 18.79
CA GLU A 31 -5.68 3.34 19.35
C GLU A 31 -5.82 1.98 20.06
N LEU A 32 -5.10 0.95 19.62
CA LEU A 32 -5.19 -0.41 20.15
C LEU A 32 -5.04 -0.52 21.69
N PRO A 33 -4.06 0.12 22.35
CA PRO A 33 -3.99 0.12 23.81
C PRO A 33 -5.14 0.90 24.48
N LEU A 34 -5.79 1.81 23.76
CA LEU A 34 -6.91 2.63 24.22
C LEU A 34 -8.28 1.96 24.02
N ALA A 35 -8.30 0.70 23.57
CA ALA A 35 -9.54 -0.03 23.31
C ALA A 35 -10.43 -0.13 24.57
N TYR A 36 -11.61 0.47 24.52
CA TYR A 36 -12.56 0.54 25.65
C TYR A 36 -13.16 -0.82 26.07
N ASN A 37 -13.17 -1.85 25.21
CA ASN A 37 -13.58 -3.20 25.59
C ASN A 37 -12.92 -4.28 24.70
N TRP A 38 -13.20 -5.56 25.00
CA TRP A 38 -12.63 -6.69 24.26
C TRP A 38 -13.04 -6.69 22.78
N ALA A 39 -14.30 -6.42 22.47
CA ALA A 39 -14.80 -6.43 21.09
C ALA A 39 -14.13 -5.35 20.25
N HIS A 40 -14.00 -4.13 20.79
CA HIS A 40 -13.29 -3.03 20.14
C HIS A 40 -11.82 -3.37 19.91
N ARG A 41 -11.16 -4.02 20.88
CA ARG A 41 -9.78 -4.51 20.69
C ARG A 41 -9.68 -5.52 19.56
N GLN A 42 -10.65 -6.43 19.41
CA GLN A 42 -10.64 -7.39 18.30
C GLN A 42 -10.86 -6.68 16.95
N ALA A 43 -11.75 -5.69 16.90
CA ALA A 43 -11.96 -4.88 15.70
C ALA A 43 -10.65 -4.17 15.29
N LEU A 44 -9.99 -3.46 16.21
CA LEU A 44 -8.72 -2.79 15.92
C LEU A 44 -7.60 -3.78 15.49
N LYS A 45 -7.58 -5.01 16.03
CA LYS A 45 -6.63 -6.04 15.57
C LYS A 45 -6.90 -6.51 14.15
N LEU A 46 -8.17 -6.64 13.78
CA LEU A 46 -8.56 -6.96 12.41
C LEU A 46 -8.16 -5.82 11.48
N ASP A 47 -8.41 -4.57 11.88
CA ASP A 47 -8.04 -3.39 11.12
C ASP A 47 -6.53 -3.34 10.85
N VAL A 48 -5.71 -3.60 11.88
CA VAL A 48 -4.24 -3.70 11.74
C VAL A 48 -3.85 -4.79 10.73
N TYR A 49 -4.45 -5.98 10.82
CA TYR A 49 -4.13 -7.10 9.92
C TYR A 49 -4.43 -6.76 8.45
N GLU A 50 -5.60 -6.20 8.18
CA GLU A 50 -6.01 -5.80 6.83
C GLU A 50 -5.12 -4.68 6.27
N LEU A 51 -4.79 -3.66 7.08
CA LEU A 51 -3.90 -2.58 6.67
C LEU A 51 -2.48 -3.08 6.37
N GLN A 52 -1.95 -4.02 7.16
CA GLN A 52 -0.67 -4.67 6.89
C GLN A 52 -0.70 -5.47 5.58
N GLY A 53 -1.80 -6.18 5.30
CA GLY A 53 -2.01 -6.88 4.04
C GLY A 53 -2.01 -5.94 2.84
N GLN A 54 -2.75 -4.83 2.93
CA GLN A 54 -2.81 -3.83 1.86
C GLN A 54 -1.46 -3.16 1.62
N ILE A 55 -0.70 -2.83 2.68
CA ILE A 55 0.64 -2.26 2.56
C ILE A 55 1.57 -3.24 1.83
N ALA A 56 1.58 -4.51 2.23
CA ALA A 56 2.42 -5.52 1.60
C ALA A 56 2.09 -5.70 0.11
N TRP A 57 0.80 -5.69 -0.24
CA TRP A 57 0.37 -5.75 -1.64
C TRP A 57 0.83 -4.52 -2.43
N LEU A 58 0.58 -3.30 -1.94
CA LEU A 58 0.98 -2.06 -2.61
C LEU A 58 2.51 -1.94 -2.79
N GLU A 59 3.28 -2.41 -1.80
CA GLU A 59 4.75 -2.46 -1.91
C GLU A 59 5.20 -3.46 -2.98
N SER A 60 4.51 -4.60 -3.10
CA SER A 60 4.81 -5.58 -4.15
C SER A 60 4.48 -5.07 -5.56
N GLU A 61 3.35 -4.36 -5.72
CA GLU A 61 2.96 -3.72 -6.98
C GLU A 61 3.98 -2.66 -7.40
N ARG A 62 4.42 -1.82 -6.46
CA ARG A 62 5.46 -0.83 -6.72
C ARG A 62 6.78 -1.49 -7.14
N ALA A 63 7.19 -2.57 -6.50
CA ALA A 63 8.41 -3.31 -6.87
C ALA A 63 8.29 -3.94 -8.27
N ALA A 64 7.11 -4.46 -8.62
CA ALA A 64 6.85 -5.00 -9.95
C ALA A 64 6.92 -3.90 -11.02
N GLN A 65 6.33 -2.73 -10.78
CA GLN A 65 6.40 -1.58 -11.69
C GLN A 65 7.85 -1.14 -11.96
N VAL A 66 8.66 -0.96 -10.92
CA VAL A 66 10.09 -0.61 -11.05
C VAL A 66 10.85 -1.65 -11.88
N THR A 67 10.50 -2.93 -11.73
CA THR A 67 11.13 -4.02 -12.50
C THR A 67 10.77 -3.95 -13.99
N VAL A 68 9.51 -3.62 -14.29
CA VAL A 68 9.04 -3.45 -15.67
C VAL A 68 9.69 -2.23 -16.31
N GLU A 69 9.74 -1.09 -15.62
CA GLU A 69 10.42 0.12 -16.09
C GLU A 69 11.90 -0.16 -16.43
N ALA A 70 12.62 -0.83 -15.54
CA ALA A 70 14.02 -1.20 -15.80
C ALA A 70 14.20 -2.15 -17.00
N ALA A 71 13.24 -3.07 -17.22
CA ALA A 71 13.26 -3.95 -18.37
C ALA A 71 12.95 -3.21 -19.68
N GLU A 72 12.05 -2.23 -19.65
CA GLU A 72 11.74 -1.35 -20.79
C GLU A 72 12.94 -0.48 -21.17
N ASP A 73 13.60 0.14 -20.18
CA ASP A 73 14.83 0.92 -20.39
C ASP A 73 15.93 0.05 -21.02
N HIS A 74 16.14 -1.15 -20.50
CA HIS A 74 17.13 -2.07 -21.06
C HIS A 74 16.80 -2.52 -22.49
N ALA A 75 15.52 -2.78 -22.78
CA ALA A 75 15.08 -3.11 -24.14
C ALA A 75 15.27 -1.93 -25.10
N HIS A 76 15.06 -0.70 -24.62
CA HIS A 76 15.31 0.51 -25.38
C HIS A 76 16.80 0.67 -25.72
N ASP A 77 17.69 0.50 -24.74
CA ASP A 77 19.15 0.56 -24.94
C ASP A 77 19.61 -0.45 -26.02
N LEU A 78 19.13 -1.70 -25.95
CA LEU A 78 19.46 -2.73 -26.94
C LEU A 78 18.97 -2.36 -28.35
N TYR A 79 17.79 -1.74 -28.46
CA TYR A 79 17.27 -1.29 -29.74
C TYR A 79 18.09 -0.12 -30.30
N VAL A 80 18.45 0.85 -29.46
CA VAL A 80 19.30 1.98 -29.84
C VAL A 80 20.65 1.49 -30.34
N ASP A 81 21.28 0.56 -29.62
CA ASP A 81 22.55 -0.07 -30.02
C ASP A 81 22.42 -0.77 -31.39
N TYR A 82 21.31 -1.49 -31.62
CA TYR A 82 21.06 -2.14 -32.91
C TYR A 82 20.86 -1.16 -34.07
N VAL A 83 20.13 -0.06 -33.84
CA VAL A 83 19.77 0.90 -34.90
C VAL A 83 20.90 1.90 -35.21
N ILE A 84 21.66 2.33 -34.21
CA ILE A 84 22.74 3.31 -34.36
C ILE A 84 24.11 2.65 -34.56
N GLY A 85 24.29 1.43 -34.05
CA GLY A 85 25.53 0.66 -34.18
C GLY A 85 25.67 -0.15 -35.47
N ALA A 86 24.69 -0.11 -36.39
CA ALA A 86 24.69 -0.75 -37.71
C ALA A 86 24.88 0.28 -38.83
#